data_AF-A0A7J4GNM3-F1
#
_entry.id   AF-A0A7J4GNM3-F1
#
_cell.length_a   1.000
_cell.length_b   1.000
_cell.length_c   1.000
_cell.angle_alpha   90.00
_cell.angle_beta   90.00
_cell.angle_gamma   90.00
#
_symmetry.space_group_name_H-M   'P 1'
#
loop_
_entity.id
_entity.type
_entity.pdbx_description
1 polymer ?
#
loop_
_entity_poly.entity_id
_entity_poly.type
_entity_poly.pdbx_seq_one_letter_code
_entity_poly.pdbx_strand_id
1 'polypeptide(L)'
;MSNSQLFMEKDEFKRFVMIGALNTAIFYGLYEGLYFLSSGLEHRAAMSWVLAYSLGSIIAHSTHRLVTFNSSVPIEHSLPMAVGVYGCTLILSTISEVVLIEIFDWHHRLAWITNAASFGIIIYIALRHLAFPTRLSIKETE
;
A
#
# COMPACT_ATOMS: atom_id res chain seq x y z
N MET A 1 12.07 23.29 -11.11
CA MET A 1 10.84 22.70 -10.54
C MET A 1 10.07 23.83 -9.85
N SER A 2 8.83 24.10 -10.26
CA SER A 2 8.05 25.26 -9.77
C SER A 2 7.56 25.06 -8.34
N ASN A 3 7.50 26.12 -7.53
CA ASN A 3 6.92 26.09 -6.18
C ASN A 3 5.51 25.49 -6.16
N SER A 4 4.71 25.71 -7.22
CA SER A 4 3.36 25.14 -7.34
C SER A 4 3.34 23.61 -7.43
N GLN A 5 4.36 22.99 -8.04
CA GLN A 5 4.44 21.53 -8.14
C GLN A 5 4.81 20.89 -6.80
N LEU A 6 5.70 21.53 -6.05
CA LEU A 6 6.10 21.07 -4.72
C LEU A 6 4.94 21.10 -3.71
N PHE A 7 4.06 22.11 -3.76
CA PHE A 7 2.87 22.15 -2.91
C PHE A 7 1.88 21.04 -3.25
N MET A 8 1.68 20.78 -4.54
CA MET A 8 0.77 19.73 -5.01
C MET A 8 1.22 18.32 -4.59
N GLU A 9 2.53 18.04 -4.64
CA GLU A 9 3.13 16.78 -4.18
C GLU A 9 2.96 16.59 -2.66
N LYS A 10 3.18 17.64 -1.85
CA LYS A 10 2.99 17.56 -0.39
C LYS A 10 1.55 17.24 -0.02
N ASP A 11 0.58 17.81 -0.71
CA ASP A 11 -0.83 17.53 -0.44
C ASP A 11 -1.28 16.18 -1.00
N GLU A 12 -0.66 15.69 -2.07
CA GLU A 12 -0.82 14.31 -2.55
C GLU A 12 -0.28 13.29 -1.53
N PHE A 13 0.93 13.51 -1.01
CA PHE A 13 1.53 12.65 0.00
C PHE A 13 0.72 12.62 1.31
N LYS A 14 0.21 13.77 1.78
CA LYS A 14 -0.69 13.80 2.95
C LYS A 14 -1.97 12.98 2.71
N ARG A 15 -2.58 13.11 1.53
CA ARG A 15 -3.74 12.29 1.14
C ARG A 15 -3.37 10.82 1.08
N PHE A 16 -2.20 10.48 0.55
CA PHE A 16 -1.69 9.12 0.53
C PHE A 16 -1.59 8.54 1.94
N VAL A 17 -0.99 9.27 2.89
CA VAL A 17 -0.85 8.80 4.28
C VAL A 17 -2.21 8.66 4.96
N MET A 18 -3.10 9.63 4.83
CA MET A 18 -4.45 9.57 5.41
C MET A 18 -5.29 8.40 4.86
N ILE A 19 -5.30 8.24 3.54
CA ILE A 19 -6.02 7.17 2.86
C ILE A 19 -5.37 5.82 3.15
N GLY A 20 -4.04 5.77 3.23
CA GLY A 20 -3.29 4.59 3.65
C GLY A 20 -3.72 4.13 5.04
N ALA A 21 -3.77 5.04 6.02
CA ALA A 21 -4.22 4.73 7.38
C ALA A 21 -5.66 4.21 7.41
N LEU A 22 -6.57 4.83 6.65
CA LEU A 22 -7.95 4.35 6.50
C LEU A 22 -8.01 2.94 5.89
N ASN A 23 -7.26 2.71 4.81
CA ASN A 23 -7.20 1.41 4.15
C ASN A 23 -6.62 0.33 5.08
N THR A 24 -5.62 0.67 5.90
CA THR A 24 -5.09 -0.24 6.94
C THR A 24 -6.15 -0.57 7.98
N ALA A 25 -6.95 0.40 8.43
CA ALA A 25 -8.04 0.14 9.36
C ALA A 25 -9.13 -0.75 8.74
N ILE A 26 -9.48 -0.54 7.46
CA ILE A 26 -10.42 -1.39 6.72
C ILE A 26 -9.86 -2.81 6.59
N PHE A 27 -8.59 -2.96 6.20
CA PHE A 27 -7.91 -4.25 6.13
C PHE A 27 -7.95 -4.98 7.48
N TYR A 28 -7.65 -4.29 8.57
CA TYR A 28 -7.69 -4.88 9.91
C TYR A 28 -9.11 -5.35 10.28
N GLY A 29 -10.13 -4.53 10.00
CA GLY A 29 -11.54 -4.92 10.21
C GLY A 29 -11.96 -6.13 9.37
N LEU A 30 -11.53 -6.20 8.10
CA LEU A 30 -11.76 -7.36 7.24
C LEU A 30 -11.08 -8.62 7.78
N TYR A 31 -9.83 -8.50 8.22
CA TYR A 31 -9.09 -9.60 8.82
C TYR A 31 -9.77 -10.13 10.07
N GLU A 32 -10.11 -9.27 11.03
CA GLU A 32 -10.78 -9.66 12.28
C GLU A 32 -12.15 -10.29 12.02
N GLY A 33 -12.94 -9.70 11.11
CA GLY A 33 -14.24 -10.27 10.72
C GLY A 33 -14.11 -11.66 10.10
N LEU A 34 -13.17 -11.85 9.17
CA LEU A 34 -12.89 -13.15 8.57
C LEU A 34 -12.34 -14.16 9.59
N TYR A 35 -11.52 -13.70 10.52
CA TYR A 35 -10.95 -14.55 11.58
C TYR A 35 -12.04 -15.05 12.53
N PHE A 36 -12.97 -14.17 12.91
CA PHE A 36 -14.10 -14.51 13.75
C PHE A 36 -15.05 -15.51 13.06
N LEU A 37 -15.38 -15.27 11.79
CA LEU A 37 -16.27 -16.13 11.01
C LEU A 37 -15.67 -17.51 10.68
N SER A 38 -14.34 -17.62 10.63
CA SER A 38 -13.62 -18.88 10.34
C SER A 38 -13.34 -19.72 11.60
N SER A 39 -14.13 -19.53 12.66
CA SER A 39 -14.03 -20.33 13.88
C SER A 39 -14.17 -21.83 13.56
N GLY A 40 -13.17 -22.64 13.92
CA GLY A 40 -13.17 -24.09 13.70
C GLY A 40 -12.45 -24.57 12.45
N LEU A 41 -11.92 -23.67 11.61
CA LEU A 41 -11.05 -24.06 10.49
C LEU A 41 -9.59 -24.20 10.93
N GLU A 42 -8.92 -25.24 10.41
CA GLU A 42 -7.45 -25.33 10.48
C GLU A 42 -6.83 -24.18 9.67
N HIS A 43 -5.75 -23.59 10.18
CA HIS A 43 -5.06 -22.45 9.57
C HIS A 43 -5.90 -21.17 9.36
N ARG A 44 -6.98 -20.97 10.15
CA ARG A 44 -7.87 -19.79 10.06
C ARG A 44 -7.14 -18.46 9.93
N ALA A 45 -6.08 -18.23 10.71
CA ALA A 45 -5.30 -16.99 10.68
C ALA A 45 -4.70 -16.70 9.30
N ALA A 46 -4.09 -17.71 8.68
CA ALA A 46 -3.45 -17.57 7.38
C ALA A 46 -4.49 -17.36 6.27
N MET A 47 -5.61 -18.09 6.31
CA MET A 47 -6.70 -17.93 5.35
C MET A 47 -7.35 -16.54 5.45
N SER A 48 -7.67 -16.09 6.66
CA SER A 48 -8.21 -14.75 6.89
C SER A 48 -7.25 -13.66 6.45
N TRP A 49 -5.94 -13.84 6.70
CA TRP A 49 -4.90 -12.91 6.23
C TRP A 49 -4.88 -12.80 4.71
N VAL A 50 -4.79 -13.92 3.98
CA VAL A 50 -4.70 -13.92 2.52
C VAL A 50 -5.94 -13.30 1.88
N LEU A 51 -7.13 -13.64 2.39
CA LEU A 51 -8.40 -13.09 1.89
C LEU A 51 -8.53 -11.59 2.20
N ALA A 52 -8.24 -11.17 3.44
CA ALA A 52 -8.27 -9.76 3.82
C ALA A 52 -7.23 -8.94 3.02
N TYR A 53 -6.04 -9.49 2.80
CA TYR A 53 -4.99 -8.83 2.05
C TYR A 53 -5.36 -8.66 0.58
N SER A 54 -5.95 -9.70 -0.02
CA SER A 54 -6.42 -9.67 -1.41
C SER A 54 -7.51 -8.62 -1.60
N LEU A 55 -8.55 -8.64 -0.75
CA LEU A 55 -9.66 -7.70 -0.83
C LEU A 55 -9.23 -6.27 -0.46
N GLY A 56 -8.45 -6.14 0.61
CA GLY A 56 -7.89 -4.87 1.07
C GLY A 56 -7.00 -4.21 0.02
N SER A 57 -6.23 -4.99 -0.74
CA SER A 57 -5.41 -4.46 -1.84
C SER A 57 -6.25 -3.87 -2.98
N ILE A 58 -7.39 -4.49 -3.31
CA ILE A 58 -8.33 -4.00 -4.33
C ILE A 58 -9.00 -2.69 -3.87
N ILE A 59 -9.43 -2.65 -2.60
CA ILE A 59 -10.01 -1.45 -2.00
C ILE A 59 -8.96 -0.35 -1.99
N ALA A 60 -7.76 -0.61 -1.47
CA ALA A 60 -6.68 0.36 -1.39
C ALA A 60 -6.29 0.91 -2.78
N HIS A 61 -6.22 0.04 -3.79
CA HIS A 61 -6.00 0.46 -5.17
C HIS A 61 -7.07 1.46 -5.63
N SER A 62 -8.34 1.12 -5.45
CA SER A 62 -9.47 1.95 -5.88
C SER A 62 -9.47 3.30 -5.16
N THR A 63 -9.26 3.31 -3.84
CA THR A 63 -9.23 4.53 -3.04
C THR A 63 -8.04 5.43 -3.41
N HIS A 64 -6.85 4.87 -3.61
CA HIS A 64 -5.69 5.65 -4.05
C HIS A 64 -5.86 6.17 -5.47
N ARG A 65 -6.42 5.38 -6.40
CA ARG A 65 -6.71 5.83 -7.77
C ARG A 65 -7.64 7.03 -7.79
N LEU A 66 -8.75 6.97 -7.03
CA LEU A 66 -9.79 8.00 -7.05
C LEU A 66 -9.45 9.22 -6.19
N VAL A 67 -8.92 9.01 -4.98
CA VAL A 67 -8.81 10.07 -3.97
C VAL A 67 -7.39 10.63 -3.87
N THR A 68 -6.38 9.76 -3.94
CA THR A 68 -4.98 10.18 -3.79
C THR A 68 -4.43 10.76 -5.08
N PHE A 69 -4.46 9.98 -6.16
CA PHE A 69 -3.80 10.32 -7.41
C PHE A 69 -4.76 10.90 -8.47
N ASN A 70 -6.07 10.80 -8.25
CA ASN A 70 -7.13 11.20 -9.19
C ASN A 70 -6.81 10.81 -10.63
N SER A 71 -6.44 9.54 -10.82
CA SER A 71 -5.82 9.06 -12.05
C SER A 71 -6.85 8.47 -13.00
N SER A 72 -6.80 8.86 -14.28
CA SER A 72 -7.57 8.27 -15.38
C SER A 72 -6.92 7.02 -15.99
N VAL A 73 -5.75 6.59 -15.48
CA VAL A 73 -5.04 5.42 -16.03
C VAL A 73 -5.96 4.19 -16.07
N PRO A 74 -5.97 3.42 -17.18
CA PRO A 74 -6.78 2.21 -17.32
C PRO A 74 -6.50 1.20 -16.20
N ILE A 75 -7.58 0.59 -15.68
CA ILE A 75 -7.49 -0.33 -14.55
C ILE A 75 -6.65 -1.58 -14.86
N GLU A 76 -6.68 -2.03 -16.11
CA GLU A 76 -5.90 -3.15 -16.64
C GLU A 76 -4.38 -2.93 -16.54
N HIS A 77 -3.93 -1.67 -16.54
CA HIS A 77 -2.53 -1.32 -16.32
C HIS A 77 -2.27 -1.01 -14.84
N SER A 78 -3.13 -0.21 -14.20
CA SER A 78 -2.85 0.28 -12.85
C SER A 78 -2.95 -0.82 -11.78
N LEU A 79 -3.88 -1.77 -11.92
CA LEU A 79 -4.14 -2.80 -10.91
C LEU A 79 -2.99 -3.83 -10.83
N PRO A 80 -2.53 -4.45 -11.93
CA PRO A 80 -1.40 -5.38 -11.85
C PRO A 80 -0.12 -4.72 -11.34
N MET A 81 0.14 -3.47 -11.73
CA MET A 81 1.29 -2.71 -11.23
C MET A 81 1.19 -2.44 -9.73
N ALA A 82 0.02 -2.04 -9.23
CA ALA A 82 -0.19 -1.83 -7.80
C ALA A 82 -0.03 -3.13 -7.01
N VAL A 83 -0.59 -4.24 -7.50
CA VAL A 83 -0.44 -5.57 -6.88
C VAL A 83 1.03 -6.00 -6.86
N GLY A 84 1.77 -5.78 -7.96
CA GLY A 84 3.21 -6.02 -8.01
C GLY A 84 3.99 -5.20 -6.99
N VAL A 85 3.68 -3.90 -6.85
CA VAL A 85 4.30 -3.04 -5.83
C VAL A 85 4.02 -3.56 -4.43
N TYR A 86 2.76 -3.88 -4.10
CA TYR A 86 2.40 -4.40 -2.77
C TYR A 86 3.08 -5.76 -2.49
N GLY A 87 3.11 -6.66 -3.47
CA GLY A 87 3.78 -7.97 -3.32
C GLY A 87 5.28 -7.84 -3.11
N CYS A 88 5.98 -7.07 -3.95
CA CYS A 88 7.42 -6.88 -3.81
C CYS A 88 7.79 -6.18 -2.51
N THR A 89 7.05 -5.14 -2.12
CA THR A 89 7.31 -4.41 -0.88
C THR A 89 7.01 -5.24 0.37
N LEU A 90 6.03 -6.15 0.33
CA LEU A 90 5.79 -7.10 1.42
C LEU A 90 6.99 -8.03 1.65
N ILE A 91 7.53 -8.61 0.58
CA ILE A 91 8.70 -9.52 0.67
C ILE A 91 9.92 -8.75 1.18
N LEU A 92 10.21 -7.60 0.57
CA LEU A 92 11.38 -6.79 0.92
C LEU A 92 11.30 -6.22 2.34
N SER A 93 10.11 -5.78 2.77
CA SER A 93 9.91 -5.28 4.13
C SER A 93 10.07 -6.38 5.17
N THR A 94 9.64 -7.60 4.87
CA THR A 94 9.85 -8.75 5.76
C THR A 94 11.34 -9.06 5.92
N ILE A 95 12.09 -9.11 4.81
CA ILE A 95 13.54 -9.33 4.85
C ILE A 95 14.24 -8.20 5.62
N SER A 96 13.85 -6.95 5.36
CA SER A 96 14.40 -5.77 6.06
C SER A 96 14.15 -5.83 7.57
N GLU A 97 12.94 -6.21 8.01
CA GLU A 97 12.60 -6.37 9.42
C GLU A 97 13.50 -7.41 10.10
N VAL A 98 13.69 -8.57 9.46
CA VAL A 98 14.58 -9.64 9.94
C VAL A 98 16.02 -9.14 10.05
N VAL A 99 16.53 -8.43 9.05
CA VAL A 99 17.89 -7.88 9.07
C VAL A 99 18.06 -6.87 10.22
N LEU A 100 17.11 -5.96 10.41
CA LEU A 100 17.17 -4.96 11.48
C LEU A 100 17.18 -5.62 12.86
N ILE A 101 16.34 -6.63 13.07
CA ILE A 101 16.19 -7.29 14.37
C ILE A 101 17.32 -8.29 14.62
N GLU A 102 17.57 -9.22 13.70
CA GLU A 102 18.45 -10.36 13.95
C GLU A 102 19.93 -10.07 13.67
N ILE A 103 20.22 -9.17 12.72
CA ILE A 103 21.60 -8.87 12.31
C ILE A 103 22.10 -7.61 13.01
N PHE A 104 21.27 -6.56 13.07
CA PHE A 104 21.64 -5.30 13.70
C PHE A 104 21.22 -5.19 15.18
N ASP A 105 20.53 -6.20 15.72
CA ASP A 105 20.08 -6.27 17.12
C ASP A 105 19.23 -5.05 17.53
N TRP A 106 18.44 -4.52 16.60
CA TRP A 106 17.54 -3.42 16.90
C TRP A 106 16.38 -3.90 17.76
N HIS A 107 15.98 -3.05 18.71
CA HIS A 107 14.74 -3.26 19.44
C HIS A 107 13.56 -3.35 18.46
N HIS A 108 12.76 -4.42 18.53
CA HIS A 108 11.73 -4.74 17.54
C HIS A 108 10.77 -3.57 17.24
N ARG A 109 10.48 -2.72 18.23
CA ARG A 109 9.60 -1.54 18.04
C ARG A 109 10.23 -0.48 17.15
N LEU A 110 11.54 -0.25 17.29
CA LEU A 110 12.27 0.72 16.48
C LEU A 110 12.46 0.19 15.05
N ALA A 111 12.73 -1.11 14.91
CA ALA A 111 12.76 -1.78 13.62
C ALA A 111 11.42 -1.63 12.89
N TRP A 112 10.31 -1.96 13.56
CA TRP A 112 8.97 -1.85 12.98
C TRP A 112 8.63 -0.43 12.51
N ILE A 113 8.83 0.60 13.35
CA ILE A 113 8.52 1.99 12.97
C ILE A 113 9.38 2.43 11.77
N THR A 114 10.67 2.09 11.78
CA THR A 114 11.59 2.48 10.71
C THR A 114 11.26 1.77 9.40
N ASN A 115 10.95 0.48 9.48
CA ASN A 115 10.57 -0.34 8.33
C ASN A 115 9.25 0.15 7.73
N ALA A 116 8.22 0.35 8.56
CA ALA A 116 6.93 0.87 8.13
C ALA A 116 7.03 2.26 7.49
N ALA A 117 7.81 3.17 8.08
CA ALA A 117 8.02 4.52 7.52
C ALA A 117 8.75 4.47 6.16
N SER A 118 9.82 3.69 6.07
CA SER A 118 10.63 3.58 4.86
C SER A 118 9.84 2.95 3.71
N PHE A 119 9.18 1.82 3.95
CA PHE A 119 8.37 1.16 2.94
C PHE A 119 7.11 1.92 2.59
N GLY A 120 6.51 2.68 3.51
CA GLY A 120 5.41 3.59 3.21
C GLY A 120 5.79 4.64 2.15
N ILE A 121 6.98 5.22 2.28
CA ILE A 121 7.52 6.18 1.29
C ILE A 121 7.81 5.47 -0.04
N ILE A 122 8.42 4.29 -0.01
CA ILE A 122 8.72 3.50 -1.22
C ILE A 122 7.43 3.14 -1.97
N ILE A 123 6.38 2.70 -1.27
CA ILE A 123 5.08 2.37 -1.85
C ILE A 123 4.46 3.62 -2.50
N TYR A 124 4.51 4.77 -1.83
CA TYR A 124 4.01 6.03 -2.42
C TYR A 124 4.70 6.34 -3.76
N ILE A 125 6.03 6.36 -3.76
CA ILE A 125 6.84 6.66 -4.95
C ILE A 125 6.55 5.63 -6.06
N ALA A 126 6.55 4.34 -5.71
CA ALA A 126 6.32 3.26 -6.66
C ALA A 126 4.91 3.34 -7.26
N LEU A 127 3.87 3.55 -6.46
CA LEU A 127 2.51 3.71 -6.98
C LEU A 127 2.38 4.94 -7.87
N ARG A 128 2.98 6.08 -7.47
CA ARG A 128 2.92 7.31 -8.25
C ARG A 128 3.55 7.19 -9.63
N HIS A 129 4.65 6.45 -9.74
CA HIS A 129 5.41 6.33 -10.99
C HIS A 129 5.06 5.10 -11.82
N LEU A 130 4.70 3.98 -11.19
CA LEU A 130 4.45 2.71 -11.87
C LEU A 130 2.97 2.47 -12.11
N ALA A 131 2.14 2.62 -11.09
CA ALA A 131 0.70 2.34 -11.19
C ALA A 131 -0.09 3.53 -11.75
N PHE A 132 0.29 4.76 -11.40
CA PHE A 132 -0.43 5.99 -11.77
C PHE A 132 0.47 7.05 -12.43
N PRO A 133 1.22 6.73 -13.50
CA PRO A 133 2.08 7.69 -14.15
C PRO A 133 1.28 8.82 -14.82
N THR A 134 1.67 10.07 -14.59
CA THR A 134 0.97 11.27 -15.13
C THR A 134 0.89 11.26 -16.66
N ARG A 135 1.89 10.68 -17.34
CA ARG A 135 1.95 10.64 -18.81
C ARG A 135 0.83 9.81 -19.46
N LEU A 136 0.30 8.82 -18.74
CA LEU A 136 -0.76 7.95 -19.26
C LEU A 136 -2.15 8.53 -19.01
N SER A 137 -2.29 9.52 -18.12
CA SER A 137 -3.59 10.13 -17.81
C SER A 137 -4.06 11.14 -18.88
N ILE A 138 -3.14 11.61 -19.74
CA ILE A 138 -3.38 12.67 -20.74
C ILE A 138 -3.95 12.09 -22.05
N LYS A 139 -3.81 10.78 -22.28
CA LYS A 139 -4.05 10.15 -23.58
C LYS A 139 -5.53 9.93 -23.95
N GLU A 140 -6.47 10.27 -23.08
CA GLU A 140 -7.93 10.15 -23.32
C GLU A 140 -8.62 11.48 -23.67
N THR A 141 -7.87 12.58 -23.78
CA THR A 141 -8.42 13.91 -24.13
C THR A 141 -8.05 14.41 -25.53
N GLU A 142 -7.48 13.56 -26.38
CA GLU A 142 -7.25 13.82 -27.83
C GLU A 142 -8.05 12.83 -28.67
#